data_AF-A0A7R7VWR2-F1
#
_entry.id   AF-A0A7R7VWR2-F1
#
_cell.length_a   1.000
_cell.length_b   1.000
_cell.length_c   1.000
_cell.angle_alpha   90.00
_cell.angle_beta   90.00
_cell.angle_gamma   90.00
#
_symmetry.space_group_name_H-M   'P 1'
#
loop_
_entity.id
_entity.type
_entity.pdbx_description
1 polymer ?
#
loop_
_entity_poly.entity_id
_entity_poly.type
_entity_poly.pdbx_seq_one_letter_code
_entity_poly.pdbx_strand_id
1 'polypeptide(L)'
;MPQKHDESQVILALQAMQNDKNLSARAAGRIYHVDHVKLSRRRRGMQSRCNISANSRKLTDLEESTIVEHILDLDSKGFPPRLSGVEDMANRLPTTHNARRGTRWGKLG
;
A
#
# COMPACT_ATOMS: atom_id res chain seq x y z
N MET A 1 -7.58 -22.66 -8.69
CA MET A 1 -6.21 -22.09 -8.65
C MET A 1 -6.00 -21.42 -7.29
N PRO A 2 -5.24 -21.97 -6.33
CA PRO A 2 -5.11 -21.30 -5.04
C PRO A 2 -3.74 -20.61 -4.94
N GLN A 3 -3.69 -19.32 -5.27
CA GLN A 3 -2.64 -18.45 -4.78
C GLN A 3 -3.12 -17.79 -3.48
N LYS A 4 -3.14 -18.58 -2.40
CA LYS A 4 -3.35 -18.05 -1.05
C LYS A 4 -1.99 -17.60 -0.52
N HIS A 5 -1.57 -16.41 -0.95
CA HIS A 5 -0.33 -15.80 -0.50
C HIS A 5 -0.59 -15.02 0.78
N ASP A 6 -0.59 -15.70 1.92
CA ASP A 6 -0.59 -15.00 3.21
C ASP A 6 0.76 -14.27 3.31
N GLU A 7 0.75 -12.94 3.25
CA GLU A 7 1.96 -12.10 3.34
C GLU A 7 2.80 -12.43 4.59
N SER A 8 2.18 -13.02 5.62
CA SER A 8 2.85 -13.62 6.78
C SER A 8 3.92 -14.65 6.41
N GLN A 9 3.65 -15.56 5.46
CA GLN A 9 4.64 -16.56 5.02
C GLN A 9 5.81 -15.92 4.27
N VAL A 10 5.55 -14.85 3.53
CA VAL A 10 6.59 -14.06 2.87
C VAL A 10 7.49 -13.41 3.91
N ILE A 11 6.92 -12.84 4.96
CA ILE A 11 7.66 -12.19 6.06
C ILE A 11 8.52 -13.23 6.80
N LEU A 12 7.94 -14.37 7.18
CA LEU A 12 8.65 -15.45 7.86
C LEU A 12 9.81 -15.99 7.01
N ALA A 13 9.59 -16.22 5.72
CA ALA A 13 10.63 -16.68 4.82
C ALA A 13 11.77 -15.66 4.66
N LEU A 14 11.46 -14.36 4.61
CA LEU A 14 12.46 -13.30 4.55
C LEU A 14 13.28 -13.22 5.85
N GLN A 15 12.65 -13.35 7.00
CA GLN A 15 13.33 -13.41 8.30
C GLN A 15 14.26 -14.62 8.39
N ALA A 16 13.81 -15.80 7.95
CA ALA A 16 14.63 -17.01 7.91
C ALA A 16 15.86 -16.82 7.01
N MET A 17 15.69 -16.21 5.83
CA MET A 17 16.79 -15.90 4.90
C MET A 17 17.74 -14.81 5.44
N GLN A 18 17.30 -13.95 6.35
CA GLN A 18 18.16 -12.98 7.02
C GLN A 18 18.97 -13.62 8.15
N ASN A 19 18.35 -14.53 8.90
CA ASN A 19 18.97 -15.24 10.01
C ASN A 19 19.98 -16.30 9.53
N ASP A 20 19.69 -16.97 8.42
CA ASP A 20 20.59 -17.93 7.79
C ASP A 20 21.05 -17.43 6.41
N LYS A 21 22.31 -16.97 6.34
CA LYS A 21 22.92 -16.46 5.10
C LYS A 21 23.08 -17.53 4.02
N ASN A 22 23.06 -18.82 4.38
CA ASN A 22 23.15 -19.93 3.43
C ASN A 22 21.77 -20.33 2.87
N LEU A 23 20.68 -19.84 3.47
CA LEU A 23 19.34 -20.16 3.04
C LEU A 23 18.98 -19.40 1.76
N SER A 24 18.95 -20.12 0.64
CA SER A 24 18.54 -19.55 -0.65
C SER A 24 17.04 -19.26 -0.71
N ALA A 25 16.64 -18.32 -1.57
CA ALA A 25 15.23 -18.03 -1.83
C ALA A 25 14.44 -19.26 -2.33
N ARG A 26 15.10 -20.19 -3.02
CA ARG A 26 14.47 -21.45 -3.48
C ARG A 26 14.22 -22.41 -2.33
N ALA A 27 15.17 -22.54 -1.41
CA ALA A 27 15.01 -23.37 -0.22
C ALA A 27 13.92 -22.81 0.70
N ALA A 28 13.98 -21.50 0.99
CA ALA A 28 12.94 -20.81 1.76
C ALA A 28 11.55 -20.93 1.11
N GLY A 29 11.47 -20.75 -0.21
CA GLY A 29 10.19 -20.89 -0.92
C GLY A 29 9.56 -22.28 -0.78
N ARG A 30 10.39 -23.34 -0.73
CA ARG A 30 9.91 -24.71 -0.48
C ARG A 30 9.41 -24.92 0.94
N ILE A 31 10.08 -24.35 1.95
CA ILE A 31 9.73 -24.50 3.37
C ILE A 31 8.44 -23.74 3.69
N TYR A 32 8.36 -22.48 3.23
CA TYR A 32 7.27 -21.57 3.57
C TYR A 32 6.15 -21.54 2.52
N HIS A 33 6.21 -22.41 1.51
CA HIS A 33 5.22 -22.50 0.43
C HIS A 33 5.02 -21.16 -0.32
N VAL A 34 6.10 -20.41 -0.52
CA VAL A 34 6.11 -19.13 -1.24
C VAL A 34 6.92 -19.27 -2.53
N ASP A 35 6.49 -18.63 -3.61
CA ASP A 35 7.30 -18.58 -4.82
C ASP A 35 8.66 -17.89 -4.56
N HIS A 36 9.75 -18.59 -4.86
CA HIS A 36 11.10 -18.08 -4.78
C HIS A 36 11.34 -16.78 -5.57
N VAL A 37 10.60 -16.56 -6.67
CA VAL A 37 10.66 -15.30 -7.44
C VAL A 37 10.09 -14.16 -6.62
N LYS A 38 8.97 -14.40 -5.90
CA LYS A 38 8.37 -13.43 -4.98
C LYS A 38 9.35 -13.06 -3.88
N LEU A 39 9.97 -14.06 -3.22
CA LEU A 39 11.00 -13.83 -2.19
C LEU A 39 12.20 -13.05 -2.71
N SER A 40 12.69 -13.40 -3.91
CA SER A 40 13.83 -12.72 -4.54
C SER A 40 13.52 -11.25 -4.85
N ARG A 41 12.31 -10.96 -5.34
CA ARG A 41 11.83 -9.59 -5.56
C ARG A 41 11.75 -8.80 -4.26
N ARG A 42 11.17 -9.38 -3.21
CA ARG A 42 11.09 -8.75 -1.88
C ARG A 42 12.46 -8.46 -1.29
N ARG A 43 13.41 -9.38 -1.41
CA ARG A 43 14.80 -9.19 -0.96
C ARG A 43 15.51 -8.03 -1.66
N ARG A 44 15.13 -7.69 -2.90
CA ARG A 44 15.65 -6.53 -3.65
C ARG A 44 14.95 -5.21 -3.27
N GLY A 45 14.08 -5.21 -2.27
CA GLY A 45 13.36 -4.02 -1.82
C GLY A 45 12.04 -3.77 -2.54
N MET A 46 11.55 -4.67 -3.40
CA MET A 46 10.19 -4.54 -3.93
C MET A 46 9.18 -4.69 -2.79
N GLN A 47 8.36 -3.68 -2.55
CA GLN A 47 7.30 -3.75 -1.56
C GLN A 47 6.07 -4.50 -2.08
N SER A 48 5.20 -4.91 -1.17
CA SER A 48 3.89 -5.43 -1.54
C SER A 48 3.07 -4.35 -2.22
N ARG A 49 2.19 -4.73 -3.16
CA ARG A 49 1.22 -3.78 -3.73
C ARG A 49 0.37 -3.12 -2.63
N CYS A 50 0.05 -3.82 -1.54
CA CYS A 50 -0.71 -3.24 -0.43
C CYS A 50 0.06 -2.16 0.35
N ASN A 51 1.39 -2.13 0.20
CA ASN A 51 2.26 -1.16 0.88
C ASN A 51 2.74 -0.04 -0.07
N ILE A 52 2.42 -0.13 -1.36
CA ILE A 52 2.79 0.86 -2.37
C ILE A 52 1.58 1.80 -2.55
N SER A 53 1.82 3.10 -2.48
CA SER A 53 0.80 4.10 -2.78
C SER A 53 0.32 3.97 -4.23
N ALA A 54 -0.98 4.09 -4.46
CA ALA A 54 -1.53 4.07 -5.80
C ALA A 54 -1.00 5.27 -6.61
N ASN A 55 -0.59 5.05 -7.85
CA ASN A 55 -0.04 6.11 -8.73
C ASN A 55 -1.00 7.30 -8.93
N SER A 56 -2.30 7.10 -8.73
CA SER A 56 -3.36 8.12 -8.88
C SER A 56 -3.97 8.55 -7.54
N ARG A 57 -3.24 8.36 -6.42
CA ARG A 57 -3.68 8.83 -5.10
C ARG A 57 -3.84 10.35 -5.12
N LYS A 58 -5.03 10.82 -4.76
CA LYS A 58 -5.39 12.25 -4.77
C LYS A 58 -5.14 12.96 -3.43
N LEU A 59 -5.09 12.17 -2.36
CA LEU A 59 -4.89 12.62 -0.99
C LEU A 59 -3.46 12.33 -0.53
N THR A 60 -2.92 13.20 0.30
CA THR A 60 -1.66 13.02 1.00
C THR A 60 -1.81 12.06 2.17
N ASP A 61 -0.69 11.56 2.71
CA ASP A 61 -0.69 10.72 3.93
C ASP A 61 -1.36 11.42 5.11
N LEU A 62 -1.17 12.74 5.24
CA LEU A 62 -1.79 13.53 6.29
C LEU A 62 -3.31 13.60 6.11
N GLU A 63 -3.78 13.89 4.90
CA GLU A 63 -5.21 13.97 4.58
C GLU A 63 -5.91 12.63 4.81
N GLU A 64 -5.31 11.51 4.39
CA GLU A 64 -5.86 10.18 4.66
C GLU A 64 -5.87 9.86 6.16
N SER A 65 -4.85 10.26 6.91
CA SER A 65 -4.80 10.08 8.37
C SER A 65 -5.94 10.84 9.06
N THR A 66 -6.21 12.07 8.63
CA THR A 66 -7.33 12.87 9.16
C THR A 66 -8.69 12.21 8.88
N ILE A 67 -8.87 11.60 7.69
CA ILE A 67 -10.11 10.86 7.37
C ILE A 67 -10.24 9.62 8.27
N VAL A 68 -9.16 8.87 8.46
CA VAL A 68 -9.16 7.68 9.33
C VAL A 68 -9.50 8.06 10.77
N GLU A 69 -8.89 9.12 11.29
CA GLU A 69 -9.18 9.63 12.63
C GLU A 69 -10.66 10.02 12.79
N HIS A 70 -11.24 10.67 11.79
CA HIS A 70 -12.66 11.01 11.79
C HIS A 70 -13.58 9.78 11.77
N ILE A 71 -13.24 8.75 10.98
CA ILE A 71 -13.99 7.49 10.96
C ILE A 71 -13.94 6.81 12.35
N LEU A 72 -12.78 6.79 12.98
CA LEU A 72 -12.60 6.22 14.32
C LEU A 72 -13.36 7.02 15.39
N ASP A 73 -13.36 8.35 15.28
CA ASP A 73 -14.15 9.23 16.16
C ASP A 73 -15.66 8.97 16.01
N LEU A 74 -16.17 8.80 14.79
CA LEU A 74 -17.56 8.42 14.54
C LEU A 74 -17.92 7.07 15.18
N ASP A 75 -17.07 6.06 14.96
CA ASP A 75 -17.25 4.72 15.53
C ASP A 75 -17.24 4.77 17.07
N SER A 76 -16.31 5.52 17.66
CA SER A 76 -16.21 5.72 19.11
C SER A 76 -17.45 6.36 19.73
N LYS A 77 -18.15 7.20 18.97
CA LYS A 77 -19.40 7.87 19.38
C LYS A 77 -20.64 7.00 19.11
N GLY A 78 -20.45 5.79 18.59
CA GLY A 78 -21.53 4.86 18.23
C GLY A 78 -22.25 5.24 16.94
N PHE A 79 -21.68 6.15 16.13
CA PHE A 79 -22.22 6.49 14.83
C PHE A 79 -21.52 5.67 13.74
N PRO A 80 -22.25 4.82 12.99
CA PRO A 80 -21.63 4.09 11.90
C PRO A 80 -21.12 5.07 10.83
N PRO A 81 -19.86 4.97 10.38
CA PRO A 81 -19.33 5.85 9.35
C PRO A 81 -20.12 5.67 8.06
N ARG A 82 -20.69 6.76 7.56
CA ARG A 82 -21.42 6.78 6.28
C ARG A 82 -20.47 7.20 5.17
N LEU A 83 -20.54 6.51 4.03
CA LEU A 83 -19.78 6.85 2.81
C LEU A 83 -19.94 8.33 2.44
N SER A 84 -21.16 8.86 2.50
CA SER A 84 -21.43 10.28 2.18
C SER A 84 -20.69 11.25 3.13
N GLY A 85 -20.62 10.94 4.43
CA GLY A 85 -19.92 11.78 5.39
C GLY A 85 -18.40 11.76 5.21
N VAL A 86 -17.86 10.58 4.88
CA VAL A 86 -16.44 10.41 4.55
C VAL A 86 -16.09 11.14 3.24
N GLU A 87 -16.95 11.05 2.23
CA GLU A 87 -16.79 11.75 0.96
C GLU A 87 -16.86 13.28 1.13
N ASP A 88 -17.83 13.78 1.91
CA ASP A 88 -17.93 15.21 2.24
C ASP A 88 -16.68 15.70 2.96
N MET A 89 -16.13 14.92 3.88
CA MET A 89 -14.89 15.25 4.56
C MET A 89 -13.70 15.26 3.59
N ALA A 90 -13.55 14.23 2.76
CA ALA A 90 -12.48 14.13 1.78
C ALA A 90 -12.51 15.29 0.78
N ASN A 91 -13.70 15.73 0.37
CA ASN A 91 -13.89 16.87 -0.53
C ASN A 91 -13.58 18.23 0.13
N ARG A 92 -13.67 18.32 1.46
CA ARG A 92 -13.31 19.53 2.24
C ARG A 92 -11.82 19.62 2.52
N LEU A 93 -11.10 18.51 2.49
CA LEU A 93 -9.66 18.53 2.64
C LEU A 93 -9.05 19.29 1.45
N PRO A 94 -8.19 20.28 1.71
CA PRO A 94 -7.63 21.10 0.66
C PRO A 94 -6.68 20.26 -0.19
N THR A 95 -7.21 19.65 -1.25
CA THR A 95 -6.40 18.99 -2.28
C THR A 95 -5.28 19.93 -2.73
N THR A 96 -4.08 19.70 -2.23
CA THR A 96 -2.88 20.46 -2.60
C THR A 96 -2.40 20.07 -3.99
N HIS A 97 -3.30 19.96 -4.99
CA HIS A 97 -2.95 19.56 -6.35
C HIS A 97 -3.81 20.20 -7.46
N ASN A 98 -4.14 21.49 -7.34
CA ASN A 98 -4.43 22.32 -8.52
C ASN A 98 -3.25 23.22 -8.96
N ALA A 99 -2.07 23.10 -8.35
CA ALA A 99 -0.91 23.91 -8.70
C ALA A 99 0.18 23.08 -9.42
N ARG A 100 -0.19 22.47 -10.55
CA ARG A 100 0.65 22.25 -11.75
C ARG A 100 -0.12 21.40 -12.75
N ARG A 101 -1.17 21.99 -13.31
CA ARG A 101 -1.56 21.64 -14.69
C ARG A 101 -0.36 21.99 -15.55
N GLY A 102 0.32 20.98 -16.07
CA GLY A 102 1.36 21.16 -17.07
C GLY A 102 0.76 21.76 -18.33
N THR A 103 0.72 23.09 -18.38
CA THR A 103 0.51 23.86 -19.60
C THR A 103 1.72 23.64 -20.51
N ARG A 104 1.67 22.65 -21.40
CA ARG A 104 2.30 22.69 -22.74
C ARG A 104 1.97 21.43 -23.54
N TRP A 105 0.87 21.50 -24.28
CA TRP A 105 0.86 20.94 -25.64
C TRP A 105 0.49 22.09 -26.54
N GLY A 106 1.51 22.75 -27.09
CA GLY A 106 1.38 23.88 -27.98
C GLY A 106 2.59 23.97 -28.89
N LYS A 107 2.36 23.61 -30.17
CA LYS A 107 3.15 23.89 -31.40
C LYS A 107 4.40 23.01 -31.56
N LEU A 108 4.53 22.11 -32.55
CA LEU A 108 4.34 22.22 -34.02
C LEU A 108 4.96 23.50 -34.60
N GLY A 109 6.16 23.35 -35.17
CA GLY A 109 6.95 24.37 -35.86
C GLY A 109 8.39 23.91 -35.97
#